data_AF-A0A811UFI3-F1
#
_entry.id   AF-A0A811UFI3-F1
#
_cell.length_a   1.000
_cell.length_b   1.000
_cell.length_c   1.000
_cell.angle_alpha   90.00
_cell.angle_beta   90.00
_cell.angle_gamma   90.00
#
_symmetry.space_group_name_H-M   'P 1'
#
loop_
_entity.id
_entity.type
_entity.pdbx_description
1 polymer ?
#
loop_
_entity_poly.entity_id
_entity_poly.type
_entity_poly.pdbx_seq_one_letter_code
_entity_poly.pdbx_strand_id
1 'polypeptide(L)'
;MAASRLINIQHHRIAQCQSVQINILGDEEIPIQVDGEAWLQPPGMIRILHKNRVQMLCRNRSLEMSLKTWQEKQRQHSISIQREQSSTASEHALATDEVLSERECYVLLNFIEAVSSLVKWVKFLIISHPSLQHDLYVVACRAAEVLESIHPDGKLLEGPTLRTKLVEVIESARQLYDDACNLLRDRAHSLILREDLESKLSAALANIEMELKKCSVQKNADGKLRAYFNTVAPNEEGDGRRKSRHFWVRLRSGSTVGQAQSKPPLTTTREAANNWSVDEVVTWLETMQLSEYVESFMKNDIRGKELLTLGRRDLKDLGVVKVGHVKRILQAIKDMNDN
;
A
#
# COMPACT_ATOMS: atom_id res chain seq x y z
N MET A 1 1.35 -51.45 -1.05
CA MET A 1 0.28 -50.95 -0.15
C MET A 1 0.18 -51.80 1.12
N ALA A 2 1.11 -51.65 2.07
CA ALA A 2 1.08 -52.42 3.31
C ALA A 2 1.90 -51.74 4.41
N ALA A 3 1.34 -50.70 5.05
CA ALA A 3 1.81 -50.17 6.33
C ALA A 3 0.78 -49.23 6.99
N SER A 4 -0.08 -48.55 6.21
CA SER A 4 -0.99 -47.54 6.76
C SER A 4 -2.18 -48.09 7.58
N ARG A 5 -2.28 -49.42 7.76
CA ARG A 5 -3.39 -50.07 8.49
C ARG A 5 -3.10 -50.37 9.96
N LEU A 6 -1.87 -50.16 10.43
CA LEU A 6 -1.46 -50.51 11.81
C LEU A 6 -1.44 -49.33 12.78
N ILE A 7 -1.62 -48.10 12.30
CA ILE A 7 -1.72 -46.92 13.16
C ILE A 7 -3.01 -46.21 12.77
N ASN A 8 -3.99 -46.20 13.67
CA ASN A 8 -5.18 -45.36 13.54
C ASN A 8 -4.72 -43.91 13.77
N ILE A 9 -4.10 -43.30 12.75
CA ILE A 9 -3.71 -41.89 12.78
C ILE A 9 -5.03 -41.13 12.71
N GLN A 10 -5.60 -40.82 13.88
CA GLN A 10 -6.69 -39.88 13.95
C GLN A 10 -6.20 -38.61 13.27
N HIS A 11 -6.88 -38.19 12.19
CA HIS A 11 -6.57 -36.98 11.43
C HIS A 11 -6.81 -35.74 12.32
N HIS A 12 -5.92 -35.52 13.29
CA HIS A 12 -5.88 -34.32 14.09
C HIS A 12 -5.36 -33.23 13.19
N ARG A 13 -6.29 -32.48 12.61
CA ARG A 13 -5.95 -31.26 11.93
C ARG A 13 -5.47 -30.25 12.97
N ILE A 14 -4.15 -30.06 13.06
CA ILE A 14 -3.54 -29.18 14.06
C ILE A 14 -3.73 -27.70 13.72
N ALA A 15 -3.64 -27.32 12.44
CA ALA A 15 -3.85 -25.94 11.98
C ALA A 15 -4.21 -25.84 10.48
N GLN A 16 -4.75 -24.69 10.07
CA GLN A 16 -4.84 -24.25 8.66
C GLN A 16 -4.26 -22.83 8.57
N CYS A 17 -3.14 -22.68 7.87
CA CYS A 17 -2.43 -21.40 7.76
C CYS A 17 -1.78 -21.23 6.37
N GLN A 18 -1.34 -20.01 6.05
CA GLN A 18 -0.63 -19.71 4.80
C GLN A 18 0.84 -20.16 4.83
N SER A 19 1.43 -20.23 6.02
CA SER A 19 2.81 -20.66 6.22
C SER A 19 2.92 -21.57 7.44
N VAL A 20 3.66 -22.67 7.30
CA VAL A 20 4.08 -23.55 8.39
C VAL A 20 5.60 -23.55 8.45
N GLN A 21 6.16 -23.47 9.66
CA GLN A 21 7.58 -23.68 9.91
C GLN A 21 7.73 -24.85 10.89
N ILE A 22 8.51 -25.85 10.51
CA ILE A 22 8.85 -27.02 11.32
C ILE A 22 10.34 -26.92 11.63
N ASN A 23 10.67 -26.81 12.92
CA ASN A 23 12.05 -26.79 13.39
C ASN A 23 12.40 -28.19 13.89
N ILE A 24 13.42 -28.78 13.29
CA ILE A 24 13.95 -30.10 13.65
C ILE A 24 15.24 -29.85 14.42
N LEU A 25 15.15 -30.06 15.73
CA LEU A 25 16.21 -29.83 16.70
C LEU A 25 16.88 -31.17 17.04
N GLY A 26 18.17 -31.15 17.35
CA GLY A 26 18.98 -32.34 17.65
C GLY A 26 20.09 -32.59 16.63
N ASP A 27 20.78 -33.72 16.75
CA ASP A 27 21.92 -34.10 15.90
C ASP A 27 21.61 -35.31 14.98
N GLU A 28 20.42 -35.89 15.10
CA GLU A 28 19.98 -37.07 14.34
C GLU A 28 18.98 -36.70 13.23
N GLU A 29 19.03 -37.44 12.12
CA GLU A 29 18.11 -37.25 10.99
C GLU A 29 16.75 -37.91 11.26
N ILE A 30 15.67 -37.25 10.83
CA ILE A 30 14.30 -37.76 11.03
C ILE A 30 13.76 -38.33 9.72
N PRO A 31 13.18 -39.54 9.71
CA PRO A 31 12.53 -40.08 8.52
C PRO A 31 11.24 -39.31 8.20
N ILE A 32 11.14 -38.81 6.97
CA ILE A 32 9.95 -38.18 6.42
C ILE A 32 9.57 -38.82 5.08
N GLN A 33 8.32 -38.63 4.66
CA GLN A 33 7.85 -39.08 3.36
C GLN A 33 7.35 -37.87 2.57
N VAL A 34 7.92 -37.65 1.39
CA VAL A 34 7.54 -36.55 0.48
C VAL A 34 7.11 -37.17 -0.84
N ASP A 35 5.89 -36.88 -1.28
CA ASP A 35 5.31 -37.39 -2.54
C ASP A 35 5.39 -38.92 -2.72
N GLY A 36 5.40 -39.65 -1.60
CA GLY A 36 5.47 -41.11 -1.59
C GLY A 36 6.89 -41.67 -1.42
N GLU A 37 7.93 -40.85 -1.58
CA GLU A 37 9.33 -41.24 -1.43
C GLU A 37 9.81 -41.05 0.01
N ALA A 38 10.59 -42.02 0.51
CA ALA A 38 11.19 -41.96 1.84
C ALA A 38 12.45 -41.11 1.81
N TRP A 39 12.59 -40.18 2.76
CA TRP A 39 13.72 -39.27 2.84
C TRP A 39 14.15 -39.06 4.30
N LEU A 40 15.44 -38.84 4.53
CA LEU A 40 16.00 -38.53 5.86
C LEU A 40 16.26 -37.03 5.95
N GLN A 41 15.56 -36.36 6.86
CA GLN A 41 15.68 -34.93 7.08
C GLN A 41 16.74 -34.64 8.14
N PRO A 42 17.85 -33.99 7.78
CA PRO A 42 18.83 -33.54 8.77
C PRO A 42 18.25 -32.43 9.65
N PRO A 43 18.85 -32.18 10.83
CA PRO A 43 18.51 -31.06 11.69
C PRO A 43 18.48 -29.74 10.94
N GLY A 44 17.46 -28.92 11.20
CA GLY A 44 17.25 -27.68 10.45
C GLY A 44 15.81 -27.18 10.47
N MET A 45 15.46 -26.36 9.50
CA MET A 45 14.15 -25.71 9.40
C MET A 45 13.49 -26.00 8.06
N ILE A 46 12.30 -26.61 8.11
CA ILE A 46 11.42 -26.77 6.95
C ILE A 46 10.38 -25.66 6.97
N ARG A 47 10.30 -24.88 5.89
CA ARG A 47 9.28 -23.85 5.72
C ARG A 47 8.37 -24.18 4.55
N ILE A 48 7.11 -24.43 4.85
CA ILE A 48 6.06 -24.68 3.86
C ILE A 48 5.29 -23.37 3.66
N LEU A 49 5.34 -22.81 2.45
CA LEU A 49 4.69 -21.56 2.11
C LEU A 49 3.66 -21.78 1.00
N HIS A 50 2.39 -21.48 1.30
CA HIS A 50 1.33 -21.58 0.31
C HIS A 50 1.26 -20.32 -0.56
N LYS A 51 1.50 -20.47 -1.86
CA LYS A 51 1.63 -19.35 -2.82
C LYS A 51 0.29 -18.79 -3.34
N ASN A 52 -0.82 -19.52 -3.21
CA ASN A 52 -2.15 -19.12 -3.72
C ASN A 52 -3.17 -18.87 -2.59
N ARG A 53 -4.30 -18.18 -2.89
CA ARG A 53 -5.46 -18.08 -1.99
C ARG A 53 -6.27 -19.39 -2.04
N VAL A 54 -6.30 -20.17 -0.96
CA VAL A 54 -7.07 -21.42 -0.88
C VAL A 54 -8.42 -21.16 -0.23
N GLN A 55 -9.48 -21.65 -0.87
CA GLN A 55 -10.82 -21.70 -0.29
C GLN A 55 -10.83 -22.73 0.85
N MET A 56 -11.28 -22.35 2.05
CA MET A 56 -11.27 -23.27 3.19
C MET A 56 -12.14 -24.51 2.90
N LEU A 57 -11.50 -25.69 2.88
CA LEU A 57 -12.11 -26.98 2.49
C LEU A 57 -13.15 -27.53 3.49
N CYS A 58 -13.35 -26.89 4.63
CA CYS A 58 -14.46 -27.21 5.51
C CYS A 58 -15.13 -25.92 5.99
N ARG A 59 -16.42 -25.79 5.69
CA ARG A 59 -17.32 -24.84 6.36
C ARG A 59 -17.47 -25.29 7.81
N ASN A 60 -16.52 -24.89 8.65
CA ASN A 60 -16.65 -25.11 10.08
C ASN A 60 -17.85 -24.26 10.52
N ARG A 61 -18.98 -24.89 10.85
CA ARG A 61 -20.20 -24.16 11.16
C ARG A 61 -20.06 -23.33 12.44
N SER A 62 -19.21 -23.70 13.40
CA SER A 62 -18.93 -22.85 14.55
C SER A 62 -18.04 -21.66 14.18
N LEU A 63 -17.09 -21.82 13.26
CA LEU A 63 -16.23 -20.73 12.77
C LEU A 63 -16.98 -19.82 11.79
N GLU A 64 -17.85 -20.36 10.94
CA GLU A 64 -18.81 -19.59 10.14
C GLU A 64 -19.85 -18.93 11.02
N MET A 65 -20.31 -19.56 12.12
CA MET A 65 -21.20 -18.90 13.08
C MET A 65 -20.44 -17.86 13.88
N SER A 66 -19.18 -18.04 14.26
CA SER A 66 -18.36 -17.02 14.93
C SER A 66 -18.00 -15.88 13.99
N LEU A 67 -17.69 -16.17 12.72
CA LEU A 67 -17.44 -15.18 11.68
C LEU A 67 -18.73 -14.49 11.28
N LYS A 68 -19.86 -15.20 11.18
CA LYS A 68 -21.18 -14.60 11.00
C LYS A 68 -21.59 -13.83 12.24
N THR A 69 -21.29 -14.26 13.46
CA THR A 69 -21.59 -13.51 14.69
C THR A 69 -20.67 -12.31 14.81
N TRP A 70 -19.44 -12.38 14.31
CA TRP A 70 -18.51 -11.25 14.23
C TRP A 70 -18.94 -10.29 13.12
N GLN A 71 -19.28 -10.77 11.92
CA GLN A 71 -19.80 -9.98 10.81
C GLN A 71 -21.19 -9.42 11.13
N GLU A 72 -22.01 -10.16 11.85
CA GLU A 72 -23.33 -9.76 12.35
C GLU A 72 -23.17 -8.81 13.53
N LYS A 73 -22.12 -8.91 14.37
CA LYS A 73 -21.78 -7.86 15.35
C LYS A 73 -21.29 -6.60 14.63
N GLN A 74 -20.49 -6.72 13.58
CA GLN A 74 -20.09 -5.58 12.73
C GLN A 74 -21.29 -4.98 11.97
N ARG A 75 -22.23 -5.82 11.52
CA ARG A 75 -23.44 -5.42 10.78
C ARG A 75 -24.54 -4.89 11.71
N GLN A 76 -24.75 -5.50 12.86
CA GLN A 76 -25.62 -5.01 13.93
C GLN A 76 -25.06 -3.73 14.52
N HIS A 77 -23.74 -3.56 14.62
CA HIS A 77 -23.11 -2.28 14.97
C HIS A 77 -23.30 -1.23 13.85
N SER A 78 -23.31 -1.63 12.57
CA SER A 78 -23.66 -0.71 11.47
C SER A 78 -25.17 -0.37 11.40
N ILE A 79 -26.05 -1.29 11.81
CA ILE A 79 -27.51 -1.15 11.77
C ILE A 79 -28.07 -0.52 13.05
N SER A 80 -27.47 -0.74 14.21
CA SER A 80 -27.80 -0.03 15.46
C SER A 80 -27.48 1.46 15.32
N ILE A 81 -26.41 1.80 14.60
CA ILE A 81 -26.05 3.18 14.23
C ILE A 81 -27.10 3.82 13.30
N GLN A 82 -27.82 3.06 12.46
CA GLN A 82 -28.96 3.58 11.70
C GLN A 82 -30.26 3.67 12.52
N ARG A 83 -30.46 2.79 13.52
CA ARG A 83 -31.68 2.78 14.34
C ARG A 83 -31.66 3.81 15.48
N GLU A 84 -30.49 4.18 15.99
CA GLU A 84 -30.34 5.24 17.00
C GLU A 84 -30.58 6.65 16.42
N GLN A 85 -30.57 6.83 15.09
CA GLN A 85 -30.93 8.10 14.46
C GLN A 85 -32.45 8.41 14.53
N SER A 86 -33.30 7.44 14.87
CA SER A 86 -34.76 7.64 14.92
C SER A 86 -35.34 7.84 16.33
N SER A 87 -34.55 7.74 17.40
CA SER A 87 -35.10 7.90 18.75
C SER A 87 -34.05 8.22 19.81
N THR A 88 -33.44 9.42 19.73
CA THR A 88 -32.98 10.20 20.91
C THR A 88 -32.40 11.55 20.43
N ALA A 89 -33.28 12.50 20.12
CA ALA A 89 -32.93 13.91 19.93
C ALA A 89 -32.63 14.64 21.26
N SER A 90 -32.31 13.92 22.33
CA SER A 90 -32.02 14.47 23.64
C SER A 90 -31.44 13.34 24.48
N GLU A 91 -30.21 13.53 24.99
CA GLU A 91 -29.47 12.71 25.98
C GLU A 91 -28.17 12.09 25.41
N HIS A 92 -27.11 12.89 25.35
CA HIS A 92 -25.82 12.63 26.00
C HIS A 92 -24.90 13.84 25.79
N ALA A 93 -25.18 14.88 26.56
CA ALA A 93 -24.13 15.80 27.00
C ALA A 93 -23.16 15.00 27.90
N LEU A 94 -21.85 15.32 27.79
CA LEU A 94 -20.74 14.85 28.63
C LEU A 94 -20.08 13.50 28.24
N ALA A 95 -19.65 13.33 26.99
CA ALA A 95 -18.42 12.56 26.76
C ALA A 95 -17.24 13.47 27.12
N THR A 96 -16.48 13.13 28.15
CA THR A 96 -15.30 13.90 28.53
C THR A 96 -14.30 13.89 27.37
N ASP A 97 -13.89 15.07 26.92
CA ASP A 97 -12.91 15.33 25.84
C ASP A 97 -11.50 14.77 26.12
N GLU A 98 -11.34 13.95 27.17
CA GLU A 98 -10.06 13.49 27.72
C GLU A 98 -9.74 12.02 27.43
N VAL A 99 -10.74 11.17 27.15
CA VAL A 99 -10.52 9.75 26.81
C VAL A 99 -10.86 9.49 25.35
N LEU A 100 -10.07 8.64 24.66
CA LEU A 100 -10.38 8.22 23.29
C LEU A 100 -11.62 7.34 23.28
N SER A 101 -12.57 7.66 22.43
CA SER A 101 -13.70 6.77 22.12
C SER A 101 -13.23 5.49 21.42
N GLU A 102 -14.06 4.45 21.45
CA GLU A 102 -13.77 3.18 20.76
C GLU A 102 -13.51 3.37 19.25
N ARG A 103 -14.21 4.32 18.62
CA ARG A 103 -14.00 4.68 17.21
C ARG A 103 -12.65 5.36 16.99
N GLU A 104 -12.27 6.29 17.86
CA GLU A 104 -10.95 6.93 17.79
C GLU A 104 -9.82 5.92 18.03
N CYS A 105 -10.02 4.96 18.93
CA CYS A 105 -9.06 3.87 19.17
C CYS A 105 -8.86 3.02 17.91
N TYR A 106 -9.93 2.72 17.16
CA TYR A 106 -9.80 2.03 15.87
C TYR A 106 -9.00 2.85 14.83
N VAL A 107 -9.25 4.15 14.71
CA VAL A 107 -8.48 5.03 13.82
C VAL A 107 -7.01 5.08 14.25
N LEU A 108 -6.76 5.18 15.55
CA LEU A 108 -5.42 5.18 16.13
C LEU A 108 -4.65 3.89 15.84
N LEU A 109 -5.25 2.71 15.98
CA LEU A 109 -4.58 1.45 15.68
C LEU A 109 -4.18 1.35 14.19
N ASN A 110 -5.05 1.78 13.27
CA ASN A 110 -4.71 1.85 11.85
C ASN A 110 -3.58 2.85 11.57
N PHE A 111 -3.59 3.99 12.27
CA PHE A 111 -2.53 4.99 12.18
C PHE A 111 -1.19 4.43 12.67
N ILE A 112 -1.15 3.74 13.82
CA ILE A 112 0.06 3.08 14.36
C ILE A 112 0.62 2.07 13.36
N GLU A 113 -0.22 1.22 12.77
CA GLU A 113 0.20 0.26 11.75
C GLU A 113 0.79 0.96 10.51
N ALA A 114 0.15 2.04 10.05
CA ALA A 114 0.61 2.83 8.91
C ALA A 114 2.00 3.46 9.18
N VAL A 115 2.20 4.06 10.36
CA VAL A 115 3.49 4.67 10.75
C VAL A 115 4.57 3.59 10.87
N SER A 116 4.29 2.47 11.55
CA SER A 116 5.24 1.37 11.71
C SER A 116 5.66 0.77 10.36
N SER A 117 4.70 0.62 9.44
CA SER A 117 4.97 0.16 8.08
C SER A 117 5.87 1.15 7.32
N LEU A 118 5.57 2.45 7.39
CA LEU A 118 6.39 3.48 6.75
C LEU A 118 7.82 3.49 7.28
N VAL A 119 8.00 3.51 8.61
CA VAL A 119 9.31 3.43 9.27
C VAL A 119 10.09 2.24 8.77
N LYS A 120 9.46 1.06 8.74
CA LYS A 120 10.10 -0.17 8.26
C LYS A 120 10.57 -0.02 6.82
N TRP A 121 9.71 0.41 5.90
CA TRP A 121 10.05 0.46 4.48
C TRP A 121 11.04 1.58 4.14
N VAL A 122 11.02 2.70 4.87
CA VAL A 122 12.04 3.76 4.76
C VAL A 122 13.41 3.25 5.25
N LYS A 123 13.46 2.52 6.38
CA LYS A 123 14.72 1.89 6.82
C LYS A 123 15.25 0.88 5.79
N PHE A 124 14.38 0.04 5.21
CA PHE A 124 14.77 -0.88 4.15
C PHE A 124 15.24 -0.18 2.88
N LEU A 125 14.63 0.96 2.52
CA LEU A 125 15.08 1.80 1.42
C LEU A 125 16.52 2.26 1.64
N ILE A 126 16.83 2.81 2.81
CA ILE A 126 18.18 3.32 3.12
C ILE A 126 19.21 2.19 3.21
N ILE A 127 18.83 1.02 3.78
CA ILE A 127 19.70 -0.15 3.79
C ILE A 127 19.98 -0.66 2.37
N SER A 128 18.98 -0.62 1.48
CA SER A 128 19.14 -1.06 0.09
C SER A 128 19.93 -0.05 -0.75
N HIS A 129 19.90 1.23 -0.37
CA HIS A 129 20.58 2.32 -1.05
C HIS A 129 21.33 3.20 -0.03
N PRO A 130 22.51 2.77 0.45
CA PRO A 130 23.25 3.48 1.50
C PRO A 130 23.72 4.90 1.12
N SER A 131 23.66 5.25 -0.17
CA SER A 131 23.93 6.62 -0.65
C SER A 131 22.80 7.61 -0.37
N LEU A 132 21.64 7.13 0.11
CA LEU A 132 20.56 7.97 0.59
C LEU A 132 20.94 8.61 1.93
N GLN A 133 20.52 9.87 2.13
CA GLN A 133 20.96 10.70 3.24
C GLN A 133 20.73 10.06 4.61
N HIS A 134 21.71 10.17 5.49
CA HIS A 134 21.63 9.74 6.89
C HIS A 134 20.47 10.44 7.62
N ASP A 135 20.13 11.66 7.22
CA ASP A 135 19.08 12.47 7.82
C ASP A 135 17.71 11.77 7.78
N LEU A 136 17.34 11.14 6.66
CA LEU A 136 16.06 10.41 6.58
C LEU A 136 16.04 9.17 7.49
N TYR A 137 17.19 8.53 7.70
CA TYR A 137 17.31 7.40 8.63
C TYR A 137 17.09 7.85 10.07
N VAL A 138 17.68 8.99 10.45
CA VAL A 138 17.50 9.61 11.77
C VAL A 138 16.03 9.96 12.00
N VAL A 139 15.37 10.55 11.00
CA VAL A 139 13.93 10.87 11.06
C VAL A 139 13.09 9.59 11.23
N ALA A 140 13.41 8.51 10.52
CA ALA A 140 12.72 7.23 10.67
C ALA A 140 12.94 6.58 12.04
N CYS A 141 14.13 6.70 12.63
CA CYS A 141 14.41 6.24 13.99
C CYS A 141 13.63 7.05 15.02
N ARG A 142 13.65 8.39 14.92
CA ARG A 142 12.87 9.26 15.81
C ARG A 142 11.37 8.94 15.76
N ALA A 143 10.80 8.77 14.56
CA ALA A 143 9.39 8.41 14.42
C ALA A 143 9.07 7.06 15.09
N ALA A 144 9.99 6.09 15.04
CA ALA A 144 9.83 4.80 15.72
C ALA A 144 9.84 4.95 17.25
N GLU A 145 10.78 5.73 17.79
CA GLU A 145 10.92 5.97 19.24
C GLU A 145 9.71 6.71 19.81
N VAL A 146 9.24 7.76 19.12
CA VAL A 146 8.05 8.52 19.51
C VAL A 146 6.79 7.64 19.44
N LEU A 147 6.69 6.77 18.43
CA LEU A 147 5.58 5.82 18.32
C LEU A 147 5.60 4.78 19.46
N GLU A 148 6.76 4.22 19.81
CA GLU A 148 6.88 3.29 20.93
C GLU A 148 6.47 3.95 22.26
N SER A 149 6.67 5.26 22.39
CA SER A 149 6.32 6.01 23.60
C SER A 149 4.81 6.06 23.92
N ILE A 150 3.93 5.74 22.95
CA ILE A 150 2.48 5.64 23.15
C ILE A 150 1.97 4.20 23.30
N HIS A 151 2.79 3.20 23.00
CA HIS A 151 2.41 1.79 23.10
C HIS A 151 3.52 0.86 23.64
N PRO A 152 4.19 1.19 24.75
CA PRO A 152 5.31 0.39 25.25
C PRO A 152 4.89 -1.07 25.47
N ASP A 153 5.71 -2.01 24.99
CA ASP A 153 5.45 -3.46 25.06
C ASP A 153 4.13 -3.89 24.39
N GLY A 154 3.65 -3.11 23.42
CA GLY A 154 2.42 -3.36 22.66
C GLY A 154 1.13 -2.99 23.37
N LYS A 155 1.19 -2.28 24.51
CA LYS A 155 0.01 -1.78 25.23
C LYS A 155 -0.12 -0.29 25.08
N LEU A 156 -1.26 0.16 24.54
CA LEU A 156 -1.55 1.58 24.39
C LEU A 156 -1.59 2.27 25.77
N LEU A 157 -0.95 3.44 25.87
CA LEU A 157 -1.06 4.27 27.06
C LEU A 157 -2.51 4.69 27.30
N GLU A 158 -2.99 4.55 28.53
CA GLU A 158 -4.32 4.98 28.93
C GLU A 158 -4.29 6.34 29.63
N GLY A 159 -5.34 7.14 29.44
CA GLY A 159 -5.54 8.39 30.18
C GLY A 159 -5.32 9.68 29.37
N PRO A 160 -5.45 10.85 30.03
CA PRO A 160 -5.57 12.16 29.38
C PRO A 160 -4.28 12.64 28.69
N THR A 161 -3.13 12.03 29.01
CA THR A 161 -1.83 12.37 28.42
C THR A 161 -1.62 11.75 27.04
N LEU A 162 -2.42 10.75 26.66
CA LEU A 162 -2.33 10.08 25.37
C LEU A 162 -2.56 11.06 24.22
N ARG A 163 -3.62 11.89 24.29
CA ARG A 163 -3.91 12.88 23.24
C ARG A 163 -2.80 13.90 23.05
N THR A 164 -2.08 14.25 24.12
CA THR A 164 -0.94 15.18 24.08
C THR A 164 0.28 14.51 23.44
N LYS A 165 0.58 13.26 23.81
CA LYS A 165 1.69 12.49 23.19
C LYS A 165 1.42 12.18 21.72
N LEU A 166 0.17 11.93 21.34
CA LEU A 166 -0.22 11.67 19.97
C LEU A 166 0.07 12.84 19.03
N VAL A 167 0.14 14.07 19.52
CA VAL A 167 0.59 15.22 18.72
C VAL A 167 2.00 14.98 18.20
N GLU A 168 2.93 14.55 19.05
CA GLU A 168 4.31 14.28 18.65
C GLU A 168 4.41 13.09 17.68
N VAL A 169 3.58 12.07 17.87
CA VAL A 169 3.49 10.93 16.93
C VAL A 169 3.00 11.39 15.56
N ILE A 170 1.96 12.23 15.50
CA ILE A 170 1.43 12.77 14.25
C ILE A 170 2.45 13.67 13.54
N GLU A 171 3.14 14.53 14.28
CA GLU A 171 4.17 15.42 13.73
C GLU A 171 5.39 14.66 13.21
N SER A 172 5.89 13.69 13.98
CA SER A 172 7.02 12.85 13.55
C SER A 172 6.66 11.96 12.35
N ALA A 173 5.45 11.42 12.29
CA ALA A 173 4.95 10.66 11.14
C ALA A 173 4.80 11.53 9.89
N ARG A 174 4.31 12.77 10.04
CA ARG A 174 4.18 13.75 8.95
C ARG A 174 5.56 14.13 8.40
N GLN A 175 6.51 14.43 9.27
CA GLN A 175 7.89 14.72 8.88
C GLN A 175 8.51 13.55 8.08
N LEU A 176 8.37 12.32 8.58
CA LEU A 176 8.87 11.13 7.90
C LEU A 176 8.23 10.96 6.51
N TYR A 177 6.92 11.18 6.40
CA TYR A 177 6.20 11.11 5.13
C TYR A 177 6.69 12.17 4.13
N ASP A 178 6.81 13.42 4.56
CA ASP A 178 7.20 14.54 3.71
C ASP A 178 8.65 14.37 3.23
N ASP A 179 9.58 14.03 4.14
CA ASP A 179 10.99 13.82 3.80
C ASP A 179 11.19 12.61 2.88
N ALA A 180 10.47 11.51 3.13
CA ALA A 180 10.49 10.36 2.23
C ALA A 180 9.96 10.75 0.84
N CYS A 181 8.88 11.52 0.77
CA CYS A 181 8.33 11.98 -0.50
C CYS A 181 9.27 12.93 -1.25
N ASN A 182 9.93 13.85 -0.54
CA ASN A 182 10.91 14.78 -1.09
C ASN A 182 12.11 14.02 -1.66
N LEU A 183 12.71 13.12 -0.87
CA LEU A 183 13.84 12.31 -1.31
C LEU A 183 13.53 11.49 -2.56
N LEU A 184 12.35 10.87 -2.59
CA LEU A 184 11.91 10.06 -3.73
C LEU A 184 11.64 10.91 -4.98
N ARG A 185 11.20 12.18 -4.83
CA ARG A 185 11.09 13.13 -5.93
C ARG A 185 12.46 13.53 -6.47
N ASP A 186 13.35 13.94 -5.57
CA ASP A 186 14.68 14.44 -5.93
C ASP A 186 15.53 13.37 -6.60
N ARG A 187 15.36 12.11 -6.19
CA ARG A 187 16.11 10.96 -6.72
C ARG A 187 15.33 10.12 -7.74
N ALA A 188 14.15 10.55 -8.18
CA ALA A 188 13.26 9.77 -9.04
C ALA A 188 13.91 9.23 -10.33
N HIS A 189 14.88 9.96 -10.88
CA HIS A 189 15.58 9.64 -12.13
C HIS A 189 16.81 8.74 -11.92
N SER A 190 17.36 8.68 -10.71
CA SER A 190 18.58 7.93 -10.38
C SER A 190 18.32 6.71 -9.50
N LEU A 191 17.17 6.66 -8.82
CA LEU A 191 16.85 5.64 -7.84
C LEU A 191 16.13 4.46 -8.51
N ILE A 192 16.85 3.36 -8.66
CA ILE A 192 16.28 2.09 -9.14
C ILE A 192 15.96 1.23 -7.92
N LEU A 193 14.66 1.03 -7.65
CA LEU A 193 14.18 0.19 -6.56
C LEU A 193 13.87 -1.23 -7.07
N ARG A 194 14.02 -2.22 -6.19
CA ARG A 194 13.45 -3.55 -6.46
C ARG A 194 11.92 -3.46 -6.43
N GLU A 195 11.25 -4.20 -7.30
CA GLU A 195 9.78 -4.15 -7.49
C GLU A 195 8.99 -4.40 -6.19
N ASP A 196 9.48 -5.31 -5.35
CA ASP A 196 8.90 -5.62 -4.04
C ASP A 196 9.03 -4.46 -3.05
N LEU A 197 10.20 -3.84 -2.98
CA LEU A 197 10.45 -2.66 -2.14
C LEU A 197 9.63 -1.47 -2.62
N GLU A 198 9.59 -1.23 -3.93
CA GLU A 198 8.86 -0.14 -4.56
C GLU A 198 7.35 -0.22 -4.26
N SER A 199 6.75 -1.40 -4.48
CA SER A 199 5.32 -1.61 -4.25
C SER A 199 4.95 -1.48 -2.77
N LYS A 200 5.80 -1.98 -1.86
CA LYS A 200 5.57 -1.90 -0.42
C LYS A 200 5.75 -0.49 0.15
N LEU A 201 6.81 0.21 -0.26
CA LEU A 201 7.04 1.60 0.12
C LEU A 201 5.92 2.51 -0.41
N SER A 202 5.49 2.30 -1.65
CA SER A 202 4.35 3.00 -2.24
C SER A 202 3.06 2.80 -1.45
N ALA A 203 2.77 1.56 -1.04
CA ALA A 203 1.58 1.27 -0.26
C ALA A 203 1.66 1.90 1.14
N ALA A 204 2.84 1.87 1.77
CA ALA A 204 3.06 2.51 3.07
C ALA A 204 2.86 4.03 3.01
N LEU A 205 3.40 4.70 1.98
CA LEU A 205 3.24 6.14 1.76
C LEU A 205 1.78 6.53 1.42
N ALA A 206 1.06 5.71 0.66
CA ALA A 206 -0.36 5.95 0.39
C ALA A 206 -1.22 5.78 1.66
N ASN A 207 -0.94 4.75 2.45
CA ASN A 207 -1.69 4.48 3.68
C ASN A 207 -1.48 5.58 4.72
N ILE A 208 -0.23 5.99 4.98
CA ILE A 208 0.02 7.05 5.95
C ILE A 208 -0.60 8.38 5.54
N GLU A 209 -0.64 8.71 4.24
CA GLU A 209 -1.32 9.91 3.76
C GLU A 209 -2.84 9.86 4.04
N MET A 210 -3.47 8.70 3.83
CA MET A 210 -4.89 8.52 4.15
C MET A 210 -5.16 8.63 5.65
N GLU A 211 -4.31 8.05 6.49
CA GLU A 211 -4.49 8.12 7.94
C GLU A 211 -4.18 9.52 8.50
N LEU A 212 -3.17 10.22 7.98
CA LEU A 212 -2.87 11.61 8.37
C LEU A 212 -4.03 12.58 8.08
N LYS A 213 -4.87 12.31 7.06
CA LYS A 213 -6.08 13.10 6.77
C LYS A 213 -7.17 12.94 7.82
N LYS A 214 -7.13 11.85 8.60
CA LYS A 214 -8.06 11.61 9.71
C LYS A 214 -7.57 12.22 11.02
N CYS A 215 -6.34 12.71 11.08
CA CYS A 215 -5.75 13.30 12.27
C CYS A 215 -5.86 14.82 12.24
N SER A 216 -6.25 15.42 13.36
CA SER A 216 -6.21 16.88 13.57
C SER A 216 -5.54 17.20 14.89
N VAL A 217 -4.84 18.33 14.96
CA VAL A 217 -4.18 18.83 16.17
C VAL A 217 -4.83 20.16 16.50
N GLN A 218 -5.35 20.31 17.72
CA GLN A 218 -6.04 21.51 18.16
C GLN A 218 -5.44 22.00 19.48
N LYS A 219 -5.45 23.32 19.69
CA LYS A 219 -5.02 23.96 20.93
C LYS A 219 -6.22 24.17 21.84
N ASN A 220 -6.20 23.56 23.02
CA ASN A 220 -7.29 23.65 23.97
C ASN A 220 -7.18 24.89 24.87
N ALA A 221 -8.25 25.16 25.64
CA ALA A 221 -8.32 26.28 26.57
C ALA A 221 -7.22 26.27 27.65
N ASP A 222 -6.66 25.10 27.95
CA ASP A 222 -5.51 24.92 28.85
C ASP A 222 -4.15 25.27 28.19
N GLY A 223 -4.17 25.69 26.93
CA GLY A 223 -2.99 26.04 26.14
C GLY A 223 -2.23 24.85 25.57
N LYS A 224 -2.63 23.61 25.87
CA LYS A 224 -1.97 22.39 25.40
C LYS A 224 -2.51 21.97 24.03
N LEU A 225 -1.62 21.45 23.19
CA LEU A 225 -2.01 20.80 21.94
C LEU A 225 -2.51 19.38 22.23
N ARG A 226 -3.62 19.00 21.62
CA ARG A 226 -4.19 17.65 21.70
C ARG A 226 -4.54 17.15 20.31
N ALA A 227 -4.31 15.85 20.09
CA ALA A 227 -4.67 15.17 18.87
C ALA A 227 -6.12 14.67 18.93
N TYR A 228 -6.83 14.79 17.80
CA TYR A 228 -8.20 14.34 17.61
C TYR A 228 -8.30 13.56 16.31
N PHE A 229 -9.07 12.47 16.32
CA PHE A 229 -9.32 11.66 15.13
C PHE A 229 -10.70 11.93 14.56
N ASN A 230 -10.77 12.21 13.26
CA ASN A 230 -12.02 12.26 12.53
C ASN A 230 -12.55 10.84 12.31
N THR A 231 -13.66 10.53 12.96
CA THR A 231 -14.32 9.22 12.90
C THR A 231 -15.45 9.16 11.87
N VAL A 232 -15.68 10.25 11.11
CA VAL A 232 -16.72 10.32 10.08
C VAL A 232 -16.30 9.53 8.84
N ALA A 233 -17.19 8.67 8.35
CA ALA A 233 -16.96 7.88 7.15
C ALA A 233 -16.80 8.81 5.92
N PRO A 234 -15.99 8.44 4.91
CA PRO A 234 -15.68 9.31 3.76
C PRO A 234 -16.83 9.60 2.79
N ASN A 235 -18.10 9.54 3.22
CA ASN A 235 -19.24 9.44 2.30
C ASN A 235 -20.15 10.67 2.23
N GLU A 236 -19.68 11.85 2.65
CA GLU A 236 -20.37 13.13 2.41
C GLU A 236 -19.48 14.21 1.75
N GLU A 237 -18.49 13.81 0.95
CA GLU A 237 -17.93 14.71 -0.06
C GLU A 237 -18.12 14.09 -1.45
N GLY A 238 -18.62 14.94 -2.35
CA GLY A 238 -19.25 14.58 -3.61
C GLY A 238 -18.37 13.77 -4.57
N ASP A 239 -19.12 13.07 -5.41
CA ASP A 239 -18.74 12.32 -6.59
C ASP A 239 -17.43 12.77 -7.28
N GLY A 240 -16.47 11.86 -7.30
CA GLY A 240 -15.15 12.08 -7.87
C GLY A 240 -14.28 10.84 -7.86
N ARG A 241 -14.84 9.67 -8.22
CA ARG A 241 -14.02 8.47 -8.52
C ARG A 241 -13.21 8.69 -9.80
N ARG A 242 -12.22 9.57 -9.74
CA ARG A 242 -11.08 9.57 -10.66
C ARG A 242 -10.20 8.39 -10.24
N LYS A 243 -9.99 7.45 -11.17
CA LYS A 243 -9.05 6.32 -10.99
C LYS A 243 -7.73 6.88 -10.47
N SER A 244 -7.40 6.59 -9.21
CA SER A 244 -6.19 7.08 -8.54
C SER A 244 -4.98 6.63 -9.36
N ARG A 245 -4.20 7.60 -9.87
CA ARG A 245 -2.93 7.30 -10.55
C ARG A 245 -1.99 6.60 -9.56
N HIS A 246 -1.14 5.70 -10.06
CA HIS A 246 -0.11 5.07 -9.27
C HIS A 246 0.66 6.12 -8.45
N PHE A 247 0.88 5.87 -7.16
CA PHE A 247 1.49 6.83 -6.23
C PHE A 247 2.80 7.42 -6.77
N TRP A 248 3.64 6.59 -7.42
CA TRP A 248 4.88 7.04 -8.05
C TRP A 248 4.67 8.03 -9.19
N VAL A 249 3.59 7.88 -9.97
CA VAL A 249 3.21 8.84 -11.01
C VAL A 249 2.77 10.16 -10.37
N ARG A 250 2.02 10.10 -9.26
CA ARG A 250 1.63 11.31 -8.52
C ARG A 250 2.83 12.00 -7.87
N LEU A 251 3.76 11.21 -7.32
CA LEU A 251 4.94 11.69 -6.63
C LEU A 251 5.92 12.37 -7.61
N ARG A 252 6.21 11.73 -8.75
CA ARG A 252 7.07 12.28 -9.80
C ARG A 252 6.47 13.49 -10.51
N SER A 253 5.14 13.61 -10.51
CA SER A 253 4.42 14.78 -11.04
C SER A 253 4.40 15.98 -10.09
N GLY A 254 4.97 15.87 -8.88
CA GLY A 254 4.89 16.88 -7.82
C GLY A 254 6.03 17.90 -7.79
N SER A 255 6.47 18.41 -8.93
CA SER A 255 7.46 19.48 -9.01
C SER A 255 6.90 20.65 -9.82
N THR A 256 6.34 21.65 -9.11
CA THR A 256 6.38 23.10 -9.42
C THR A 256 5.54 23.86 -8.40
N VAL A 257 6.17 24.34 -7.32
CA VAL A 257 5.69 25.53 -6.62
C VAL A 257 6.26 26.72 -7.39
N GLY A 258 5.37 27.54 -7.95
CA GLY A 258 5.74 28.82 -8.56
C GLY A 258 5.84 28.85 -10.09
N GLN A 259 4.74 28.56 -10.79
CA GLN A 259 4.32 29.37 -11.94
C GLN A 259 2.91 28.95 -12.34
N ALA A 260 1.99 29.91 -12.25
CA ALA A 260 0.68 29.81 -12.86
C ALA A 260 0.84 29.79 -14.39
N GLN A 261 0.93 28.59 -14.97
CA GLN A 261 0.40 28.32 -16.30
C GLN A 261 -0.24 26.95 -16.26
N SER A 262 -1.56 26.94 -16.40
CA SER A 262 -2.37 25.76 -16.69
C SER A 262 -1.76 24.98 -17.86
N LYS A 263 -1.10 23.84 -17.61
CA LYS A 263 -0.92 22.83 -18.66
C LYS A 263 -2.24 22.05 -18.77
N PRO A 264 -2.94 22.13 -19.91
CA PRO A 264 -4.16 21.37 -20.08
C PRO A 264 -3.83 19.87 -20.08
N PRO A 265 -4.81 19.00 -19.76
CA PRO A 265 -4.67 17.57 -20.01
C PRO A 265 -4.25 17.37 -21.47
N LEU A 266 -3.32 16.44 -21.74
CA LEU A 266 -2.91 16.09 -23.10
C LEU A 266 -4.15 15.96 -23.98
N THR A 267 -4.39 16.96 -24.83
CA THR A 267 -5.41 16.91 -25.86
C THR A 267 -4.84 16.03 -26.95
N THR A 268 -5.26 14.78 -27.00
CA THR A 268 -4.78 13.76 -27.94
C THR A 268 -5.37 13.98 -29.35
N THR A 269 -5.30 15.21 -29.85
CA THR A 269 -5.67 15.60 -31.22
C THR A 269 -4.47 15.44 -32.13
N ARG A 270 -4.71 15.23 -33.42
CA ARG A 270 -3.66 15.06 -34.42
C ARG A 270 -2.66 16.22 -34.43
N GLU A 271 -3.14 17.45 -34.35
CA GLU A 271 -2.31 18.67 -34.41
C GLU A 271 -1.40 18.79 -33.20
N ALA A 272 -1.88 18.44 -32.01
CA ALA A 272 -1.08 18.42 -30.80
C ALA A 272 -0.03 17.31 -30.85
N ALA A 273 -0.44 16.12 -31.29
CA ALA A 273 0.43 14.95 -31.40
C ALA A 273 1.57 15.15 -32.39
N ASN A 274 1.34 15.87 -33.49
CA ASN A 274 2.36 16.12 -34.50
C ASN A 274 3.57 16.92 -33.98
N ASN A 275 3.37 17.71 -32.93
CA ASN A 275 4.40 18.56 -32.33
C ASN A 275 5.05 17.93 -31.08
N TRP A 276 4.73 16.68 -30.75
CA TRP A 276 5.26 16.05 -29.56
C TRP A 276 6.77 15.88 -29.61
N SER A 277 7.43 16.22 -28.51
CA SER A 277 8.81 15.83 -28.23
C SER A 277 8.93 14.33 -27.95
N VAL A 278 10.17 13.83 -27.90
CA VAL A 278 10.43 12.44 -27.49
C VAL A 278 9.84 12.17 -26.09
N ASP A 279 9.97 13.11 -25.16
CA ASP A 279 9.45 12.97 -23.80
C ASP A 279 7.91 12.89 -23.76
N GLU A 280 7.23 13.61 -24.66
CA GLU A 280 5.77 13.55 -24.79
C GLU A 280 5.31 12.22 -25.40
N VAL A 281 6.05 11.68 -26.37
CA VAL A 281 5.83 10.32 -26.90
C VAL A 281 6.07 9.26 -25.82
N VAL A 282 7.09 9.41 -24.98
CA VAL A 282 7.35 8.53 -23.84
C VAL A 282 6.19 8.57 -22.84
N THR A 283 5.75 9.78 -22.47
CA THR A 283 4.61 9.96 -21.55
C THR A 283 3.34 9.30 -22.10
N TRP A 284 3.11 9.38 -23.41
CA TRP A 284 2.00 8.72 -24.09
C TRP A 284 2.13 7.18 -24.04
N LEU A 285 3.31 6.61 -24.30
CA LEU A 285 3.55 5.17 -24.17
C LEU A 285 3.32 4.66 -22.73
N GLU A 286 3.80 5.41 -21.74
CA GLU A 286 3.61 5.08 -20.32
C GLU A 286 2.12 5.11 -19.92
N THR A 287 1.36 6.08 -20.44
CA THR A 287 -0.09 6.18 -20.20
C THR A 287 -0.84 4.94 -20.69
N MET A 288 -0.34 4.32 -21.77
CA MET A 288 -0.89 3.08 -22.33
C MET A 288 -0.31 1.79 -21.71
N GLN A 289 0.47 1.91 -20.64
CA GLN A 289 1.19 0.80 -19.98
C GLN A 289 2.12 0.05 -20.95
N LEU A 290 2.83 0.79 -21.80
CA LEU A 290 3.80 0.26 -22.78
C LEU A 290 5.24 0.73 -22.47
N SER A 291 5.53 0.94 -21.19
CA SER A 291 6.83 1.43 -20.70
C SER A 291 8.02 0.54 -21.09
N GLU A 292 7.79 -0.76 -21.36
CA GLU A 292 8.83 -1.69 -21.82
C GLU A 292 9.47 -1.30 -23.17
N TYR A 293 8.86 -0.38 -23.93
CA TYR A 293 9.39 0.09 -25.22
C TYR A 293 9.99 1.50 -25.18
N VAL A 294 9.97 2.17 -24.01
CA VAL A 294 10.42 3.56 -23.86
C VAL A 294 11.87 3.74 -24.31
N GLU A 295 12.78 2.88 -23.85
CA GLU A 295 14.19 2.95 -24.25
C GLU A 295 14.38 2.80 -25.76
N SER A 296 13.58 1.95 -26.40
CA SER A 296 13.64 1.76 -27.85
C SER A 296 13.14 3.00 -28.61
N PHE A 297 12.02 3.60 -28.19
CA PHE A 297 11.49 4.80 -28.82
C PHE A 297 12.40 6.02 -28.60
N MET A 298 13.01 6.15 -27.43
CA MET A 298 14.00 7.20 -27.15
C MET A 298 15.28 7.02 -27.96
N LYS A 299 15.83 5.80 -27.99
CA LYS A 299 17.07 5.49 -28.73
C LYS A 299 16.92 5.73 -30.24
N ASN A 300 15.71 5.56 -30.77
CA ASN A 300 15.38 5.80 -32.17
C ASN A 300 14.82 7.22 -32.43
N ASP A 301 14.86 8.13 -31.45
CA ASP A 301 14.39 9.52 -31.55
C ASP A 301 12.97 9.64 -32.15
N ILE A 302 12.05 8.79 -31.68
CA ILE A 302 10.66 8.79 -32.17
C ILE A 302 9.91 9.97 -31.55
N ARG A 303 9.63 10.98 -32.37
CA ARG A 303 8.84 12.17 -32.00
C ARG A 303 7.42 12.05 -32.51
N GLY A 304 6.59 13.06 -32.21
CA GLY A 304 5.18 13.10 -32.57
C GLY A 304 4.88 12.82 -34.05
N LYS A 305 5.60 13.48 -34.95
CA LYS A 305 5.43 13.30 -36.40
C LYS A 305 5.79 11.87 -36.85
N GLU A 306 6.86 11.27 -36.32
CA GLU A 306 7.27 9.89 -36.62
C GLU A 306 6.24 8.91 -36.06
N LEU A 307 5.80 9.14 -34.82
CA LEU A 307 4.82 8.32 -34.12
C LEU A 307 3.53 8.16 -34.95
N LEU A 308 3.01 9.25 -35.49
CA LEU A 308 1.77 9.25 -36.30
C LEU A 308 1.90 8.45 -37.61
N THR A 309 3.13 8.14 -38.04
CA THR A 309 3.40 7.40 -39.28
C THR A 309 3.83 5.95 -39.06
N LEU A 310 4.01 5.52 -37.80
CA LEU A 310 4.50 4.17 -37.50
C LEU A 310 3.53 3.09 -38.00
N GLY A 311 4.07 2.18 -38.82
CA GLY A 311 3.39 0.98 -39.26
C GLY A 311 3.79 -0.25 -38.46
N ARG A 312 3.12 -1.37 -38.74
CA ARG A 312 3.43 -2.67 -38.12
C ARG A 312 4.89 -3.11 -38.32
N ARG A 313 5.51 -2.76 -39.45
CA ARG A 313 6.90 -3.11 -39.74
C ARG A 313 7.86 -2.33 -38.85
N ASP A 314 7.66 -1.02 -38.77
CA ASP A 314 8.49 -0.12 -37.96
C ASP A 314 8.39 -0.47 -36.47
N LEU A 315 7.19 -0.81 -35.98
CA LEU A 315 7.00 -1.29 -34.61
C LEU A 315 7.77 -2.59 -34.33
N LYS A 316 7.89 -3.48 -35.32
CA LYS A 316 8.68 -4.70 -35.16
C LYS A 316 10.18 -4.38 -35.08
N ASP A 317 10.64 -3.42 -35.87
CA ASP A 317 12.05 -2.97 -35.87
C ASP A 317 12.40 -2.21 -34.58
N LEU A 318 11.41 -1.54 -33.97
CA LEU A 318 11.49 -0.96 -32.62
C LEU A 318 11.38 -2.02 -31.50
N GLY A 319 11.29 -3.32 -31.83
CA GLY A 319 11.24 -4.41 -30.84
C GLY A 319 9.84 -4.70 -30.27
N VAL A 320 8.79 -4.07 -30.78
CA VAL A 320 7.40 -4.34 -30.39
C VAL A 320 6.90 -5.60 -31.11
N VAL A 321 7.26 -6.76 -30.58
CA VAL A 321 6.90 -8.07 -31.18
C VAL A 321 5.57 -8.65 -30.69
N LYS A 322 5.08 -8.19 -29.53
CA LYS A 322 3.83 -8.67 -28.91
C LYS A 322 2.63 -8.17 -29.71
N VAL A 323 1.86 -9.09 -30.31
CA VAL A 323 0.70 -8.75 -31.18
C VAL A 323 -0.30 -7.81 -30.50
N GLY A 324 -0.57 -8.00 -29.21
CA GLY A 324 -1.46 -7.13 -28.45
C GLY A 324 -0.94 -5.70 -28.31
N HIS A 325 0.38 -5.53 -28.15
CA HIS A 325 1.00 -4.22 -28.01
C HIS A 325 1.04 -3.48 -29.35
N VAL A 326 1.39 -4.20 -30.43
CA VAL A 326 1.30 -3.69 -31.80
C VAL A 326 -0.11 -3.18 -32.10
N LYS A 327 -1.16 -3.95 -31.76
CA LYS A 327 -2.55 -3.52 -31.97
C LYS A 327 -2.91 -2.28 -31.15
N ARG A 328 -2.49 -2.21 -29.88
CA ARG A 328 -2.79 -1.08 -29.00
C ARG A 328 -2.15 0.22 -29.49
N ILE A 329 -0.88 0.19 -29.89
CA ILE A 329 -0.17 1.35 -30.42
C ILE A 329 -0.81 1.84 -31.72
N LEU A 330 -1.06 0.94 -32.68
CA LEU A 330 -1.67 1.31 -33.96
C LEU A 330 -3.10 1.84 -33.80
N GLN A 331 -3.88 1.28 -32.87
CA GLN A 331 -5.22 1.79 -32.59
C GLN A 331 -5.16 3.19 -31.98
N ALA A 332 -4.27 3.42 -31.01
CA ALA A 332 -4.13 4.73 -30.39
C ALA A 332 -3.64 5.79 -31.38
N ILE A 333 -2.69 5.46 -32.27
CA ILE A 333 -2.27 6.35 -33.37
C ILE A 333 -3.45 6.66 -34.31
N LYS A 334 -4.27 5.65 -34.63
CA LYS A 334 -5.46 5.86 -35.46
C LYS A 334 -6.46 6.80 -34.79
N ASP A 335 -6.77 6.58 -33.50
CA ASP A 335 -7.69 7.41 -32.72
C ASP A 335 -7.19 8.87 -32.60
N MET A 336 -5.87 9.07 -32.64
CA MET A 336 -5.23 10.39 -32.66
C MET A 336 -5.29 11.07 -34.02
N ASN A 337 -5.36 10.29 -35.09
CA ASN A 337 -5.41 10.81 -36.45
C ASN A 337 -6.85 11.13 -36.89
N ASP A 338 -7.83 10.52 -36.23
CA ASP A 338 -9.26 10.66 -36.47
C ASP A 338 -9.93 11.76 -35.59
N ASN A 339 -9.20 12.31 -34.60
CA ASN A 339 -9.63 13.39 -33.67
C ASN A 339 -8.88 14.70 -33.91
#